data_AF-A0A9P4I2W7-F1
#
_entry.id   AF-A0A9P4I2W7-F1
#
_cell.length_a   1.000
_cell.length_b   1.000
_cell.length_c   1.000
_cell.angle_alpha   90.00
_cell.angle_beta   90.00
_cell.angle_gamma   90.00
#
_symmetry.space_group_name_H-M   'P 1'
#
loop_
_entity.id
_entity.type
_entity.pdbx_description
1 polymer ?
#
loop_
_entity_poly.entity_id
_entity_poly.type
_entity_poly.pdbx_seq_one_letter_code
_entity_poly.pdbx_strand_id
1 'polypeptide(L)'
;MEQPNQEPNPWDDGGARPQLPPRTGDEEVAPPKPPRPGDTEVAPPQPPRPQVDIPAISTPSRSTTESPNTVAQRQRKEHYSIKHMRWFDEASGQLRESPILIQNANGPCPLLALVNALVLTTPPGSETALVETLRTREQVSLGLLLDAVFDELMSGRRGGAAQELPDVGDLYQFLITLHTGMNVNPRFLPLAVEAPNLMDADGPVTEVHPALRQPGCFEGTREMRLYSTFSIPLIHGWLPSKGSEAYNAFNRAAQTFEDAQNIQFREEELDEKLRTSGLTPDEIHLFEDITSIKEFLNRWPTQLTDYGLDVLKQYLQPGSIAIFFRNDHFSTLYKEPKTGRLMALVTDAGYSTHQEIVWESLVDVNGRDGELFSGDF
;
A
#
# COMPACT_ATOMS: atom_id res chain seq x y z
N MET A 1 -35.50 51.48 53.22
CA MET A 1 -34.54 52.46 53.75
C MET A 1 -33.34 51.68 54.24
N GLU A 2 -32.17 52.11 53.77
CA GLU A 2 -30.79 51.74 54.17
C GLU A 2 -30.35 50.27 54.10
N GLN A 3 -29.42 50.03 53.15
CA GLN A 3 -28.26 49.15 53.34
C GLN A 3 -27.00 49.98 53.12
N PRO A 4 -25.90 49.69 53.85
CA PRO A 4 -24.55 50.00 53.42
C PRO A 4 -23.74 48.73 53.05
N ASN A 5 -22.67 49.01 52.31
CA ASN A 5 -21.37 48.31 52.21
C ASN A 5 -21.19 47.13 51.23
N GLN A 6 -20.36 47.36 50.21
CA GLN A 6 -19.38 46.40 49.68
C GLN A 6 -18.07 47.13 49.30
N GLU A 7 -16.96 46.55 49.74
CA GLU A 7 -15.56 46.90 49.50
C GLU A 7 -14.90 45.71 48.73
N PRO A 8 -13.64 45.80 48.23
CA PRO A 8 -13.30 45.93 46.82
C PRO A 8 -12.79 44.64 46.14
N ASN A 9 -12.80 44.60 44.81
CA ASN A 9 -12.28 43.49 44.00
C ASN A 9 -10.85 43.81 43.47
N PRO A 10 -9.88 42.87 43.48
CA PRO A 10 -8.44 43.15 43.45
C PRO A 10 -7.80 43.04 42.05
N TRP A 11 -8.48 43.55 41.02
CA TRP A 11 -7.97 43.54 39.65
C TRP A 11 -7.81 44.96 39.12
N ASP A 12 -6.91 45.71 39.75
CA ASP A 12 -6.37 46.96 39.23
C ASP A 12 -5.14 46.58 38.38
N ASP A 13 -5.38 46.36 37.09
CA ASP A 13 -4.42 45.85 36.14
C ASP A 13 -3.87 47.01 35.29
N GLY A 14 -2.55 47.22 35.36
CA GLY A 14 -1.87 48.25 34.59
C GLY A 14 -1.71 47.85 33.12
N GLY A 15 -2.10 48.74 32.20
CA GLY A 15 -1.60 48.73 30.82
C GLY A 15 -2.66 48.88 29.73
N ALA A 16 -2.63 50.03 29.06
CA ALA A 16 -3.64 50.53 28.12
C ALA A 16 -3.71 49.83 26.74
N ARG A 17 -4.93 49.73 26.19
CA ARG A 17 -5.21 49.64 24.74
C ARG A 17 -6.19 50.75 24.33
N PRO A 18 -5.90 51.58 23.30
CA PRO A 18 -6.88 52.54 22.78
C PRO A 18 -7.72 51.98 21.62
N GLN A 19 -8.99 52.38 21.62
CA GLN A 19 -10.06 52.01 20.69
C GLN A 19 -10.11 52.88 19.41
N LEU A 20 -10.77 52.35 18.37
CA LEU A 20 -11.11 53.03 17.11
C LEU A 20 -12.42 53.87 17.22
N PRO A 21 -12.50 55.02 16.54
CA PRO A 21 -13.78 55.60 16.09
C PRO A 21 -13.74 56.01 14.58
N PRO A 22 -14.82 56.51 13.93
CA PRO A 22 -15.40 55.87 12.74
C PRO A 22 -15.31 56.68 11.43
N ARG A 23 -15.78 56.03 10.33
CA ARG A 23 -15.83 56.51 8.94
C ARG A 23 -16.76 57.73 8.72
N THR A 24 -16.26 58.70 7.95
CA THR A 24 -17.04 59.60 7.09
C THR A 24 -16.34 59.70 5.73
N GLY A 25 -17.13 59.66 4.65
CA GLY A 25 -16.63 59.61 3.27
C GLY A 25 -16.25 60.99 2.71
N ASP A 26 -15.36 60.95 1.72
CA ASP A 26 -15.39 61.77 0.51
C ASP A 26 -14.41 61.14 -0.51
N GLU A 27 -14.89 60.93 -1.74
CA GLU A 27 -14.11 60.50 -2.90
C GLU A 27 -13.26 61.68 -3.40
N GLU A 28 -11.95 61.50 -3.60
CA GLU A 28 -11.20 62.47 -4.41
C GLU A 28 -10.12 61.80 -5.28
N VAL A 29 -10.11 62.28 -6.52
CA VAL A 29 -9.62 61.66 -7.75
C VAL A 29 -8.20 62.15 -8.08
N ALA A 30 -7.34 61.26 -8.62
CA ALA A 30 -6.00 61.63 -9.09
C ALA A 30 -6.03 62.45 -10.42
N PRO A 31 -5.12 63.43 -10.63
CA PRO A 31 -5.17 64.37 -11.76
C PRO A 31 -4.69 63.82 -13.13
N PRO A 32 -5.04 64.50 -14.25
CA PRO A 32 -5.06 63.92 -15.61
C PRO A 32 -3.74 64.01 -16.41
N LYS A 33 -3.64 63.14 -17.44
CA LYS A 33 -2.54 63.09 -18.43
C LYS A 33 -2.71 64.12 -19.58
N PRO A 34 -1.61 64.65 -20.16
CA PRO A 34 -1.66 65.62 -21.26
C PRO A 34 -2.03 65.00 -22.63
N PRO A 35 -2.56 65.80 -23.58
CA PRO A 35 -3.27 65.33 -24.78
C PRO A 35 -2.38 64.99 -25.98
N ARG A 36 -2.87 64.06 -26.83
CA ARG A 36 -2.34 63.73 -28.17
C ARG A 36 -2.96 64.62 -29.26
N PRO A 37 -2.17 65.07 -30.25
CA PRO A 37 -2.70 65.53 -31.53
C PRO A 37 -2.41 64.53 -32.68
N GLY A 38 -3.49 64.13 -33.38
CA GLY A 38 -3.61 64.13 -34.85
C GLY A 38 -2.89 63.08 -35.70
N ASP A 39 -3.68 62.33 -36.48
CA ASP A 39 -3.28 61.44 -37.59
C ASP A 39 -2.64 62.21 -38.77
N THR A 40 -1.54 61.70 -39.36
CA THR A 40 -1.41 61.21 -40.77
C THR A 40 0.05 60.96 -41.20
N GLU A 41 0.21 59.96 -42.06
CA GLU A 41 1.27 59.72 -43.07
C GLU A 41 2.67 59.15 -42.69
N VAL A 42 2.80 57.84 -43.02
CA VAL A 42 3.95 57.09 -43.60
C VAL A 42 5.38 57.53 -43.27
N ALA A 43 6.14 56.65 -42.60
CA ALA A 43 7.60 56.77 -42.44
C ALA A 43 8.38 55.68 -43.24
N PRO A 44 9.59 55.98 -43.75
CA PRO A 44 10.29 55.24 -44.82
C PRO A 44 11.19 54.10 -44.29
N PRO A 45 11.71 53.21 -45.17
CA PRO A 45 12.46 52.03 -44.73
C PRO A 45 13.92 52.36 -44.37
N GLN A 46 14.51 51.60 -43.43
CA GLN A 46 15.91 51.71 -43.03
C GLN A 46 16.60 50.33 -42.86
N PRO A 47 17.95 50.28 -42.92
CA PRO A 47 18.75 49.36 -43.75
C PRO A 47 19.14 48.04 -43.05
N PRO A 48 19.66 47.03 -43.78
CA PRO A 48 19.97 45.72 -43.20
C PRO A 48 21.17 45.79 -42.23
N ARG A 49 21.01 45.21 -41.04
CA ARG A 49 22.08 45.11 -40.02
C ARG A 49 22.95 43.86 -40.23
N PRO A 50 24.27 43.96 -39.94
CA PRO A 50 25.24 42.89 -40.15
C PRO A 50 25.13 41.78 -39.10
N GLN A 51 25.33 40.53 -39.53
CA GLN A 51 25.42 39.35 -38.67
C GLN A 51 26.78 39.29 -37.96
N VAL A 52 26.76 39.05 -36.65
CA VAL A 52 27.93 38.68 -35.84
C VAL A 52 27.55 37.45 -35.03
N ASP A 53 28.20 36.32 -35.32
CA ASP A 53 28.05 35.05 -34.60
C ASP A 53 28.80 35.09 -33.26
N ILE A 54 28.12 34.73 -32.16
CA ILE A 54 28.72 34.46 -30.84
C ILE A 54 28.11 33.15 -30.29
N PRO A 55 28.91 32.24 -29.68
CA PRO A 55 28.51 30.85 -29.44
C PRO A 55 27.45 30.71 -28.34
N ALA A 56 26.46 29.83 -28.56
CA ALA A 56 25.42 29.53 -27.60
C ALA A 56 25.97 28.78 -26.37
N ILE A 57 25.94 29.47 -25.22
CA ILE A 57 26.10 28.87 -23.90
C ILE A 57 24.83 28.04 -23.61
N SER A 58 25.04 26.79 -23.24
CA SER A 58 24.03 25.79 -22.88
C SER A 58 23.16 26.29 -21.73
N THR A 59 21.86 26.38 -21.96
CA THR A 59 20.86 26.57 -20.91
C THR A 59 20.68 25.27 -20.11
N PRO A 60 20.49 25.34 -18.78
CA PRO A 60 20.19 24.15 -17.98
C PRO A 60 18.81 23.61 -18.38
N SER A 61 18.74 22.30 -18.55
CA SER A 61 17.56 21.53 -18.92
C SER A 61 16.36 21.88 -18.04
N ARG A 62 15.30 22.39 -18.67
CA ARG A 62 13.95 22.40 -18.07
C ARG A 62 13.55 20.96 -17.79
N SER A 63 13.31 20.62 -16.53
CA SER A 63 12.54 19.44 -16.15
C SER A 63 11.16 19.53 -16.81
N THR A 64 10.94 18.76 -17.86
CA THR A 64 9.63 18.63 -18.51
C THR A 64 8.72 17.85 -17.59
N THR A 65 7.67 18.48 -17.08
CA THR A 65 6.56 17.79 -16.41
C THR A 65 5.87 16.92 -17.46
N GLU A 66 6.10 15.61 -17.43
CA GLU A 66 5.47 14.66 -18.36
C GLU A 66 3.95 14.58 -18.10
N SER A 67 3.16 14.42 -19.16
CA SER A 67 1.71 14.21 -19.02
C SER A 67 1.42 12.79 -18.49
N PRO A 68 0.37 12.57 -17.69
CA PRO A 68 0.03 11.25 -17.14
C PRO A 68 -0.07 10.14 -18.20
N ASN A 69 -0.61 10.46 -19.40
CA ASN A 69 -0.69 9.51 -20.51
C ASN A 69 0.67 9.09 -21.07
N THR A 70 1.66 9.99 -21.07
CA THR A 70 3.02 9.70 -21.52
C THR A 70 3.73 8.78 -20.52
N VAL A 71 3.51 9.00 -19.23
CA VAL A 71 4.03 8.14 -18.15
C VAL A 71 3.44 6.73 -18.24
N ALA A 72 2.11 6.61 -18.37
CA ALA A 72 1.43 5.32 -18.51
C ALA A 72 1.89 4.55 -19.77
N GLN A 73 2.06 5.23 -20.91
CA GLN A 73 2.58 4.61 -22.13
C GLN A 73 4.04 4.16 -22.01
N ARG A 74 4.84 4.83 -21.19
CA ARG A 74 6.22 4.45 -20.90
C ARG A 74 6.28 3.22 -20.00
N GLN A 75 5.48 3.20 -18.93
CA GLN A 75 5.39 2.06 -18.02
C GLN A 75 4.97 0.78 -18.75
N ARG A 76 4.03 0.87 -19.70
CA ARG A 76 3.63 -0.29 -20.53
C ARG A 76 4.76 -0.92 -21.34
N LYS A 77 5.87 -0.21 -21.55
CA LYS A 77 7.07 -0.71 -22.25
C LYS A 77 8.11 -1.30 -21.31
N GLU A 78 7.90 -1.29 -20.00
CA GLU A 78 8.78 -1.98 -19.06
C GLU A 78 8.69 -3.49 -19.27
N HIS A 79 9.80 -4.19 -19.10
CA HIS A 79 9.90 -5.63 -19.38
C HIS A 79 10.27 -6.40 -18.12
N TYR A 80 9.66 -7.56 -17.97
CA TYR A 80 9.91 -8.55 -16.95
C TYR A 80 10.63 -9.73 -17.54
N SER A 81 11.69 -10.17 -16.88
CA SER A 81 12.33 -11.43 -17.24
C SER A 81 11.51 -12.60 -16.71
N ILE A 82 11.52 -13.68 -17.48
CA ILE A 82 10.80 -14.91 -17.20
C ILE A 82 11.84 -16.00 -16.90
N LYS A 83 11.59 -16.76 -15.85
CA LYS A 83 12.34 -17.96 -15.50
C LYS A 83 11.40 -19.16 -15.56
N HIS A 84 11.78 -20.18 -16.31
CA HIS A 84 11.06 -21.46 -16.33
C HIS A 84 11.62 -22.34 -15.23
N MET A 85 10.76 -22.70 -14.28
CA MET A 85 11.13 -23.57 -13.17
C MET A 85 10.36 -24.88 -13.24
N ARG A 86 11.02 -25.96 -12.83
CA ARG A 86 10.38 -27.26 -12.60
C ARG A 86 10.12 -27.42 -11.12
N TRP A 87 8.89 -27.74 -10.75
CA TRP A 87 8.51 -27.91 -9.35
C TRP A 87 7.47 -29.02 -9.19
N PHE A 88 7.41 -29.59 -8.00
CA PHE A 88 6.49 -30.66 -7.66
C PHE A 88 5.12 -30.07 -7.28
N ASP A 89 4.14 -30.24 -8.15
CA ASP A 89 2.77 -29.79 -7.93
C ASP A 89 1.94 -30.93 -7.36
N GLU A 90 1.65 -30.84 -6.06
CA GLU A 90 0.85 -31.83 -5.32
C GLU A 90 -0.53 -32.06 -5.96
N ALA A 91 -1.16 -31.02 -6.52
CA ALA A 91 -2.48 -31.17 -7.15
C ALA A 91 -2.42 -32.08 -8.38
N SER A 92 -1.28 -32.12 -9.05
CA SER A 92 -1.02 -32.98 -10.21
C SER A 92 -0.35 -34.31 -9.84
N GLY A 93 0.31 -34.37 -8.68
CA GLY A 93 1.19 -35.46 -8.25
C GLY A 93 2.45 -35.63 -9.12
N GLN A 94 2.80 -34.63 -9.93
CA GLN A 94 3.90 -34.69 -10.90
C GLN A 94 4.77 -33.43 -10.86
N LEU A 95 6.00 -33.57 -11.37
CA LEU A 95 6.88 -32.44 -11.63
C LEU A 95 6.36 -31.69 -12.87
N ARG A 96 6.05 -30.40 -12.72
CA ARG A 96 5.59 -29.57 -13.82
C ARG A 96 6.50 -28.38 -14.06
N GLU A 97 6.59 -27.95 -15.30
CA GLU A 97 7.27 -26.72 -15.68
C GLU A 97 6.31 -25.54 -15.61
N SER A 98 6.73 -24.42 -15.04
CA SER A 98 5.91 -23.21 -14.92
C SER A 98 6.77 -21.97 -15.16
N PRO A 99 6.31 -21.03 -16.00
CA PRO A 99 7.00 -19.76 -16.21
C PRO A 99 6.68 -18.80 -15.07
N ILE A 100 7.70 -18.34 -14.34
CA ILE A 100 7.56 -17.33 -13.30
C ILE A 100 8.25 -16.04 -13.72
N LEU A 101 7.73 -14.91 -13.25
CA LEU A 101 8.37 -13.62 -13.35
C LEU A 101 9.44 -13.49 -12.28
N ILE A 102 10.60 -12.97 -12.67
CA ILE A 102 11.70 -12.63 -11.75
C ILE A 102 11.80 -11.10 -11.59
N GLN A 103 12.16 -10.69 -10.39
CA GLN A 103 12.24 -9.31 -9.96
C GLN A 103 13.70 -8.81 -10.10
N ASN A 104 13.87 -7.65 -10.75
CA ASN A 104 15.10 -6.87 -10.64
C ASN A 104 15.05 -6.02 -9.36
N ALA A 105 16.19 -5.49 -8.87
CA ALA A 105 16.31 -4.79 -7.58
C ALA A 105 15.28 -3.66 -7.29
N ASN A 106 14.55 -3.14 -8.30
CA ASN A 106 13.51 -2.11 -8.17
C ASN A 106 12.18 -2.46 -8.86
N GLY A 107 11.92 -3.74 -9.19
CA GLY A 107 10.69 -4.14 -9.90
C GLY A 107 9.46 -4.23 -8.98
N PRO A 108 8.22 -4.14 -9.51
CA PRO A 108 7.00 -4.24 -8.70
C PRO A 108 6.73 -5.62 -8.17
N CYS A 109 7.13 -5.74 -6.93
CA CYS A 109 6.89 -6.87 -6.09
C CYS A 109 5.40 -7.32 -6.01
N PRO A 110 4.39 -6.41 -5.86
CA PRO A 110 2.99 -6.86 -5.70
C PRO A 110 2.41 -7.52 -6.96
N LEU A 111 2.64 -6.94 -8.14
CA LEU A 111 2.18 -7.51 -9.41
C LEU A 111 2.88 -8.84 -9.71
N LEU A 112 4.18 -8.94 -9.43
CA LEU A 112 4.95 -10.16 -9.67
C LEU A 112 4.46 -11.31 -8.79
N ALA A 113 4.27 -11.05 -7.49
CA ALA A 113 3.76 -12.04 -6.56
C ALA A 113 2.37 -12.53 -6.98
N LEU A 114 1.52 -11.63 -7.48
CA LEU A 114 0.21 -11.95 -8.03
C LEU A 114 0.32 -12.84 -9.26
N VAL A 115 1.05 -12.43 -10.30
CA VAL A 115 1.20 -13.21 -11.53
C VAL A 115 1.77 -14.59 -11.26
N ASN A 116 2.81 -14.69 -10.43
CA ASN A 116 3.42 -15.96 -10.06
C ASN A 116 2.42 -16.86 -9.33
N ALA A 117 1.66 -16.32 -8.38
CA ALA A 117 0.60 -17.07 -7.72
C ALA A 117 -0.49 -17.54 -8.69
N LEU A 118 -0.88 -16.69 -9.65
CA LEU A 118 -1.83 -17.07 -10.69
C LEU A 118 -1.30 -18.25 -11.50
N VAL A 119 -0.07 -18.17 -12.03
CA VAL A 119 0.55 -19.25 -12.80
C VAL A 119 0.61 -20.55 -12.00
N LEU A 120 1.02 -20.49 -10.72
CA LEU A 120 1.18 -21.70 -9.90
C LEU A 120 -0.15 -22.34 -9.50
N THR A 121 -1.20 -21.54 -9.35
CA THR A 121 -2.56 -22.04 -9.07
C THR A 121 -3.32 -22.47 -10.32
N THR A 122 -2.83 -22.15 -11.52
CA THR A 122 -3.40 -22.69 -12.76
C THR A 122 -3.24 -24.21 -12.80
N PRO A 123 -4.31 -25.00 -13.01
CA PRO A 123 -4.22 -26.45 -13.09
C PRO A 123 -3.31 -26.93 -14.23
N PRO A 124 -2.63 -28.08 -14.06
CA PRO A 124 -1.82 -28.68 -15.13
C PRO A 124 -2.68 -28.97 -16.36
N GLY A 125 -2.15 -28.71 -17.56
CA GLY A 125 -2.86 -28.91 -18.83
C GLY A 125 -3.90 -27.84 -19.18
N SER A 126 -4.15 -26.87 -18.30
CA SER A 126 -4.97 -25.70 -18.64
C SER A 126 -4.15 -24.70 -19.44
N GLU A 127 -4.48 -24.52 -20.72
CA GLU A 127 -3.92 -23.45 -21.55
C GLU A 127 -4.64 -22.14 -21.23
N THR A 128 -4.02 -21.28 -20.43
CA THR A 128 -4.52 -19.92 -20.15
C THR A 128 -3.75 -18.90 -20.98
N ALA A 129 -4.39 -17.78 -21.31
CA ALA A 129 -3.75 -16.69 -22.02
C ALA A 129 -2.47 -16.23 -21.29
N LEU A 130 -2.50 -16.16 -19.96
CA LEU A 130 -1.35 -15.83 -19.12
C LEU A 130 -0.22 -16.86 -19.27
N VAL A 131 -0.49 -18.15 -19.00
CA VAL A 131 0.55 -19.18 -19.04
C VAL A 131 1.14 -19.31 -20.44
N GLU A 132 0.33 -19.27 -21.48
CA GLU A 132 0.81 -19.38 -22.87
C GLU A 132 1.64 -18.17 -23.30
N THR A 133 1.24 -16.96 -22.87
CA THR A 133 2.00 -15.74 -23.10
C THR A 133 3.39 -15.81 -22.48
N LEU A 134 3.49 -16.32 -21.25
CA LEU A 134 4.77 -16.42 -20.53
C LEU A 134 5.62 -17.62 -20.97
N ARG A 135 5.01 -18.75 -21.33
CA ARG A 135 5.71 -20.00 -21.66
C ARG A 135 6.68 -19.86 -22.82
N THR A 136 6.35 -19.05 -23.82
CA THR A 136 7.10 -18.97 -25.09
C THR A 136 8.12 -17.83 -25.13
N ARG A 137 8.30 -17.11 -24.02
CA ARG A 137 9.09 -15.86 -23.98
C ARG A 137 10.13 -15.88 -22.87
N GLU A 138 11.26 -15.23 -23.13
CA GLU A 138 12.27 -14.93 -22.11
C GLU A 138 11.93 -13.65 -21.33
N GLN A 139 11.21 -12.72 -21.98
CA GLN A 139 10.75 -11.48 -21.36
C GLN A 139 9.32 -11.13 -21.81
N VAL A 140 8.59 -10.45 -20.95
CA VAL A 140 7.23 -9.94 -21.24
C VAL A 140 7.14 -8.46 -20.91
N SER A 141 6.51 -7.67 -21.78
CA SER A 141 6.23 -6.27 -21.49
C SER A 141 5.08 -6.14 -20.50
N LEU A 142 5.07 -5.09 -19.68
CA LEU A 142 3.98 -4.82 -18.75
C LEU A 142 2.64 -4.81 -19.47
N GLY A 143 2.54 -4.11 -20.61
CA GLY A 143 1.30 -4.04 -21.37
C GLY A 143 0.74 -5.43 -21.74
N LEU A 144 1.59 -6.31 -22.29
CA LEU A 144 1.17 -7.66 -22.67
C LEU A 144 0.84 -8.54 -21.45
N LEU A 145 1.59 -8.37 -20.36
CA LEU A 145 1.33 -9.06 -19.10
C LEU A 145 -0.04 -8.68 -18.52
N LEU A 146 -0.36 -7.39 -18.48
CA LEU A 146 -1.65 -6.90 -17.98
C LEU A 146 -2.80 -7.44 -18.81
N ASP A 147 -2.68 -7.40 -20.14
CA ASP A 147 -3.69 -7.91 -21.06
C ASP A 147 -3.92 -9.42 -20.82
N ALA A 148 -2.86 -10.20 -20.62
CA ALA A 148 -2.94 -11.64 -20.37
C ALA A 148 -3.53 -12.01 -18.99
N VAL A 149 -3.20 -11.24 -17.94
CA VAL A 149 -3.82 -11.38 -16.60
C VAL A 149 -5.30 -11.04 -16.67
N PHE A 150 -5.65 -9.98 -17.39
CA PHE A 150 -7.03 -9.55 -17.57
C PHE A 150 -7.87 -10.62 -18.30
N ASP A 151 -7.35 -11.17 -19.41
CA ASP A 151 -8.00 -12.26 -20.13
C ASP A 151 -8.20 -13.51 -19.26
N GLU A 152 -7.25 -13.79 -18.34
CA GLU A 152 -7.42 -14.89 -17.39
C GLU A 152 -8.58 -14.66 -16.43
N LEU A 153 -8.76 -13.44 -15.92
CA LEU A 153 -9.90 -13.09 -15.05
C LEU A 153 -11.23 -13.19 -15.80
N MET A 154 -11.28 -12.66 -17.03
CA MET A 154 -12.48 -12.69 -17.86
C MET A 154 -12.86 -14.10 -18.31
N SER A 155 -11.95 -15.08 -18.22
CA SER A 155 -12.24 -16.48 -18.54
C SER A 155 -13.22 -17.15 -17.56
N GLY A 156 -13.53 -16.52 -16.42
CA GLY A 156 -14.49 -17.01 -15.43
C GLY A 156 -14.04 -18.27 -14.66
N ARG A 157 -12.81 -18.76 -14.89
CA ARG A 157 -12.28 -19.97 -14.26
C ARG A 157 -12.01 -19.85 -12.76
N ARG A 158 -11.78 -18.64 -12.26
CA ARG A 158 -11.40 -18.40 -10.85
C ARG A 158 -12.61 -18.17 -9.92
N GLY A 159 -13.79 -18.69 -10.30
CA GLY A 159 -14.96 -18.77 -9.43
C GLY A 159 -16.02 -17.68 -9.62
N GLY A 160 -17.07 -17.74 -8.79
CA GLY A 160 -18.26 -16.88 -8.86
C GLY A 160 -18.07 -15.42 -8.43
N ALA A 161 -16.87 -15.02 -7.99
CA ALA A 161 -16.52 -13.60 -7.82
C ALA A 161 -16.58 -12.83 -9.16
N ALA A 162 -16.65 -13.56 -10.29
CA ALA A 162 -16.95 -12.99 -11.60
C ALA A 162 -18.40 -12.48 -11.75
N GLN A 163 -19.30 -12.78 -10.80
CA GLN A 163 -20.71 -12.34 -10.86
C GLN A 163 -20.91 -10.88 -10.43
N GLU A 164 -19.92 -10.31 -9.72
CA GLU A 164 -19.82 -8.89 -9.35
C GLU A 164 -18.41 -8.37 -9.68
N LEU A 165 -17.97 -8.59 -10.93
CA LEU A 165 -16.70 -8.00 -11.35
C LEU A 165 -16.77 -6.48 -11.16
N PRO A 166 -15.78 -5.88 -10.49
CA PRO A 166 -15.64 -4.44 -10.47
C PRO A 166 -15.53 -3.91 -11.92
N ASP A 167 -15.74 -2.60 -12.10
CA ASP A 167 -15.58 -1.99 -13.41
C ASP A 167 -14.24 -2.40 -14.06
N VAL A 168 -14.30 -2.81 -15.32
CA VAL A 168 -13.13 -3.31 -16.06
C VAL A 168 -12.00 -2.29 -16.08
N GLY A 169 -12.36 -1.01 -16.22
CA GLY A 169 -11.39 0.09 -16.17
C GLY A 169 -10.73 0.20 -14.80
N ASP A 170 -11.50 0.07 -13.72
CA ASP A 170 -10.98 0.09 -12.35
C ASP A 170 -9.99 -1.05 -12.10
N LEU A 171 -10.30 -2.26 -12.57
CA LEU A 171 -9.41 -3.42 -12.40
C LEU A 171 -8.11 -3.25 -13.19
N TYR A 172 -8.18 -2.69 -14.40
CA TYR A 172 -7.00 -2.40 -15.20
C TYR A 172 -6.13 -1.32 -14.55
N GLN A 173 -6.73 -0.25 -14.04
CA GLN A 173 -6.01 0.79 -13.30
C GLN A 173 -5.36 0.21 -12.04
N PHE A 174 -6.06 -0.66 -11.32
CA PHE A 174 -5.51 -1.35 -10.15
C PHE A 174 -4.27 -2.19 -10.49
N LEU A 175 -4.31 -2.97 -11.58
CA LEU A 175 -3.15 -3.73 -12.03
C LEU A 175 -1.95 -2.84 -12.39
N ILE A 176 -2.19 -1.65 -12.97
CA ILE A 176 -1.15 -0.64 -13.19
C ILE A 176 -0.64 -0.11 -11.84
N THR A 177 -1.51 0.13 -10.86
CA THR A 177 -1.07 0.56 -9.53
C THR A 177 -0.16 -0.49 -8.88
N LEU A 178 -0.50 -1.78 -8.95
CA LEU A 178 0.35 -2.88 -8.45
C LEU A 178 1.77 -2.88 -9.04
N HIS A 179 1.94 -2.34 -10.25
CA HIS A 179 3.24 -2.15 -10.91
C HIS A 179 4.09 -1.02 -10.29
N THR A 180 3.48 -0.07 -9.60
CA THR A 180 4.21 1.03 -8.95
C THR A 180 4.31 0.85 -7.44
N GLY A 181 3.43 0.02 -6.87
CA GLY A 181 3.33 -0.24 -5.44
C GLY A 181 1.88 -0.42 -5.02
N MET A 182 1.65 -1.14 -3.93
CA MET A 182 0.31 -1.29 -3.35
C MET A 182 0.34 -0.73 -1.93
N ASN A 183 -0.51 0.26 -1.65
CA ASN A 183 -0.71 0.71 -0.28
C ASN A 183 -1.52 -0.37 0.43
N VAL A 184 -0.93 -0.92 1.48
CA VAL A 184 -1.58 -1.90 2.35
C VAL A 184 -1.48 -1.42 3.78
N ASN A 185 -2.55 -1.62 4.53
CA ASN A 185 -2.59 -1.34 5.96
C ASN A 185 -2.84 -2.67 6.71
N PRO A 186 -1.77 -3.35 7.16
CA PRO A 186 -1.90 -4.62 7.89
C PRO A 186 -2.76 -4.47 9.14
N ARG A 187 -3.60 -5.47 9.44
CA ARG A 187 -4.34 -5.54 10.70
C ARG A 187 -3.65 -6.46 11.67
N PHE A 188 -3.42 -5.99 12.89
CA PHE A 188 -2.84 -6.83 13.94
C PHE A 188 -3.83 -7.88 14.46
N LEU A 189 -5.13 -7.66 14.23
CA LEU A 189 -6.21 -8.49 14.72
C LEU A 189 -7.19 -8.83 13.59
N PRO A 190 -7.70 -10.08 13.53
CA PRO A 190 -8.78 -10.42 12.61
C PRO A 190 -10.02 -9.57 12.91
N LEU A 191 -10.81 -9.25 11.88
CA LEU A 191 -12.13 -8.66 12.07
C LEU A 191 -12.97 -9.62 12.93
N ALA A 192 -13.37 -9.14 14.12
CA ALA A 192 -14.28 -9.88 14.97
C ALA A 192 -15.58 -10.14 14.19
N VAL A 193 -16.06 -11.38 14.25
CA VAL A 193 -17.45 -11.65 13.90
C VAL A 193 -18.24 -11.00 15.02
N GLU A 194 -18.67 -9.75 14.85
CA GLU A 194 -19.85 -9.31 15.58
C GLU A 194 -20.93 -10.33 15.21
N ALA A 195 -21.31 -11.18 16.18
CA ALA A 195 -22.55 -11.91 16.06
C ALA A 195 -23.60 -10.84 15.73
N PRO A 196 -24.46 -11.04 14.71
CA PRO A 196 -25.43 -10.02 14.34
C PRO A 196 -26.21 -9.68 15.60
N ASN A 197 -26.06 -8.44 16.08
CA ASN A 197 -26.86 -7.94 17.18
C ASN A 197 -28.31 -8.12 16.72
N LEU A 198 -29.09 -8.95 17.43
CA LEU A 198 -30.49 -9.25 17.13
C LEU A 198 -31.42 -8.01 17.17
N MET A 199 -30.86 -6.80 17.33
CA MET A 199 -31.56 -5.52 17.32
C MET A 199 -31.22 -4.61 16.13
N ASP A 200 -30.17 -4.89 15.35
CA ASP A 200 -29.74 -4.03 14.23
C ASP A 200 -30.02 -4.68 12.86
N ALA A 201 -31.23 -5.18 12.68
CA ALA A 201 -31.67 -5.83 11.43
C ALA A 201 -31.88 -4.87 10.24
N ASP A 202 -31.73 -3.55 10.43
CA ASP A 202 -32.04 -2.52 9.42
C ASP A 202 -30.81 -1.73 8.94
N GLY A 203 -29.60 -2.04 9.40
CA GLY A 203 -28.36 -1.52 8.80
C GLY A 203 -27.94 -2.39 7.61
N PRO A 204 -27.40 -1.85 6.50
CA PRO A 204 -26.81 -2.70 5.47
C PRO A 204 -25.68 -3.49 6.12
N VAL A 205 -25.92 -4.78 6.31
CA VAL A 205 -24.90 -5.75 6.68
C VAL A 205 -23.89 -5.68 5.55
N THR A 206 -22.85 -4.88 5.72
CA THR A 206 -21.74 -4.87 4.78
C THR A 206 -21.13 -6.25 4.94
N GLU A 207 -21.48 -7.17 4.03
CA GLU A 207 -20.93 -8.51 4.04
C GLU A 207 -19.41 -8.39 3.96
N VAL A 208 -18.76 -8.46 5.12
CA VAL A 208 -17.31 -8.34 5.21
C VAL A 208 -16.74 -9.48 4.37
N HIS A 209 -16.07 -9.13 3.27
CA HIS A 209 -15.53 -10.10 2.31
C HIS A 209 -14.70 -11.17 3.05
N PRO A 210 -14.84 -12.48 2.76
CA PRO A 210 -14.16 -13.54 3.51
C PRO A 210 -12.64 -13.37 3.64
N ALA A 211 -12.00 -12.75 2.64
CA ALA A 211 -10.57 -12.41 2.66
C ALA A 211 -10.17 -11.48 3.82
N LEU A 212 -11.11 -10.65 4.31
CA LEU A 212 -10.88 -9.71 5.40
C LEU A 212 -11.09 -10.36 6.79
N ARG A 213 -11.60 -11.59 6.86
CA ARG A 213 -11.84 -12.31 8.13
C ARG A 213 -10.69 -13.25 8.52
N GLN A 214 -9.67 -13.34 7.68
CA GLN A 214 -8.57 -14.29 7.85
C GLN A 214 -7.53 -13.74 8.84
N PRO A 215 -6.77 -14.61 9.53
CA PRO A 215 -5.61 -14.16 10.27
C PRO A 215 -4.60 -13.48 9.35
N GLY A 216 -4.03 -12.36 9.79
CA GLY A 216 -3.07 -11.61 8.96
C GLY A 216 -3.73 -10.92 7.77
N CYS A 217 -4.96 -10.42 7.93
CA CYS A 217 -5.67 -9.66 6.90
C CYS A 217 -5.29 -8.17 6.92
N PHE A 218 -5.79 -7.45 5.93
CA PHE A 218 -5.56 -6.02 5.75
C PHE A 218 -6.86 -5.25 5.99
N GLU A 219 -6.74 -3.93 6.16
CA GLU A 219 -7.89 -3.04 6.17
C GLU A 219 -8.76 -3.23 4.92
N GLY A 220 -10.09 -3.13 5.08
CA GLY A 220 -11.06 -3.33 4.00
C GLY A 220 -11.12 -2.19 2.99
N THR A 221 -9.99 -1.87 2.34
CA THR A 221 -9.89 -0.84 1.32
C THR A 221 -10.49 -1.29 -0.02
N ARG A 222 -10.60 -0.35 -0.98
CA ARG A 222 -11.06 -0.68 -2.33
C ARG A 222 -10.08 -1.62 -3.03
N GLU A 223 -8.79 -1.39 -2.85
CA GLU A 223 -7.69 -2.18 -3.39
C GLU A 223 -7.78 -3.62 -2.90
N MET A 224 -8.05 -3.85 -1.60
CA MET A 224 -8.23 -5.20 -1.07
C MET A 224 -9.46 -5.92 -1.63
N ARG A 225 -10.54 -5.17 -1.92
CA ARG A 225 -11.70 -5.73 -2.62
C ARG A 225 -11.37 -6.12 -4.06
N LEU A 226 -10.68 -5.27 -4.82
CA LEU A 226 -10.22 -5.58 -6.18
C LEU A 226 -9.26 -6.79 -6.18
N TYR A 227 -8.38 -6.86 -5.19
CA TYR A 227 -7.46 -7.99 -5.03
C TYR A 227 -8.20 -9.30 -4.76
N SER A 228 -9.32 -9.25 -4.04
CA SER A 228 -10.07 -10.46 -3.71
C SER A 228 -10.68 -11.15 -4.94
N THR A 229 -10.88 -10.43 -6.05
CA THR A 229 -11.36 -10.99 -7.33
C THR A 229 -10.42 -12.06 -7.90
N PHE A 230 -9.13 -12.01 -7.57
CA PHE A 230 -8.13 -12.98 -8.05
C PHE A 230 -8.21 -14.32 -7.32
N SER A 231 -8.97 -14.41 -6.22
CA SER A 231 -9.12 -15.61 -5.38
C SER A 231 -7.78 -16.19 -4.90
N ILE A 232 -6.77 -15.34 -4.72
CA ILE A 232 -5.50 -15.69 -4.06
C ILE A 232 -5.49 -15.05 -2.67
N PRO A 233 -5.25 -15.80 -1.59
CA PRO A 233 -5.12 -15.23 -0.25
C PRO A 233 -3.94 -14.25 -0.19
N LEU A 234 -4.18 -13.05 0.33
CA LEU A 234 -3.15 -12.07 0.67
C LEU A 234 -3.06 -11.95 2.19
N ILE A 235 -1.90 -12.28 2.74
CA ILE A 235 -1.70 -12.49 4.18
C ILE A 235 -0.41 -11.81 4.69
N HIS A 236 -0.36 -11.48 5.98
CA HIS A 236 0.86 -11.08 6.69
C HIS A 236 0.97 -11.80 8.04
N GLY A 237 2.18 -11.83 8.62
CA GLY A 237 2.46 -12.54 9.89
C GLY A 237 2.78 -11.62 11.06
N TRP A 238 2.47 -10.33 10.94
CA TRP A 238 2.71 -9.33 11.97
C TRP A 238 1.62 -9.34 13.04
N LEU A 239 1.57 -10.39 13.86
CA LEU A 239 0.46 -10.65 14.78
C LEU A 239 0.92 -10.70 16.24
N PRO A 240 0.30 -9.96 17.15
CA PRO A 240 0.54 -10.11 18.59
C PRO A 240 0.00 -11.46 19.09
N SER A 241 0.73 -12.10 19.99
CA SER A 241 0.28 -13.33 20.65
C SER A 241 -1.01 -13.10 21.41
N LYS A 242 -1.99 -14.02 21.25
CA LYS A 242 -3.27 -13.97 21.98
C LYS A 242 -3.04 -13.84 23.48
N GLY A 243 -3.71 -12.87 24.09
CA GLY A 243 -3.65 -12.60 25.53
C GLY A 243 -2.43 -11.80 26.00
N SER A 244 -1.52 -11.38 25.10
CA SER A 244 -0.44 -10.45 25.45
C SER A 244 -0.97 -9.04 25.70
N GLU A 245 -0.20 -8.20 26.40
CA GLU A 245 -0.52 -6.77 26.58
C GLU A 245 -0.66 -6.07 25.23
N ALA A 246 0.25 -6.32 24.29
CA ALA A 246 0.18 -5.80 22.93
C ALA A 246 -1.12 -6.22 22.22
N TYR A 247 -1.56 -7.48 22.35
CA TYR A 247 -2.83 -7.94 21.78
C TYR A 247 -4.01 -7.13 22.31
N ASN A 248 -4.06 -6.93 23.63
CA ASN A 248 -5.13 -6.19 24.28
C ASN A 248 -5.10 -4.71 23.91
N ALA A 249 -3.92 -4.11 23.83
CA ALA A 249 -3.70 -2.72 23.43
C ALA A 249 -4.15 -2.47 21.98
N PHE A 250 -3.74 -3.32 21.03
CA PHE A 250 -4.20 -3.22 19.64
C PHE A 250 -5.71 -3.38 19.53
N ASN A 251 -6.32 -4.26 20.33
CA ASN A 251 -7.78 -4.48 20.30
C ASN A 251 -8.55 -3.23 20.74
N ARG A 252 -8.05 -2.52 21.76
CA ARG A 252 -8.70 -1.32 22.32
C ARG A 252 -8.42 -0.06 21.51
N ALA A 253 -7.19 0.11 21.04
CA ALA A 253 -6.67 1.42 20.71
C ALA A 253 -6.20 1.56 19.25
N ALA A 254 -5.73 0.48 18.62
CA ALA A 254 -5.19 0.54 17.25
C ALA A 254 -5.25 -0.82 16.57
N GLN A 255 -6.20 -1.06 15.67
CA GLN A 255 -6.32 -2.39 15.04
C GLN A 255 -5.46 -2.53 13.79
N THR A 256 -5.05 -1.41 13.20
CA THR A 256 -4.25 -1.35 11.97
C THR A 256 -2.89 -0.71 12.19
N PHE A 257 -1.96 -0.91 11.26
CA PHE A 257 -0.64 -0.27 11.30
C PHE A 257 -0.75 1.26 11.31
N GLU A 258 -1.60 1.83 10.46
CA GLU A 258 -1.81 3.29 10.44
C GLU A 258 -2.39 3.80 11.76
N ASP A 259 -3.36 3.11 12.38
CA ASP A 259 -3.86 3.48 13.71
C ASP A 259 -2.74 3.48 14.75
N ALA A 260 -1.88 2.45 14.69
CA ALA A 260 -0.76 2.28 15.62
C ALA A 260 0.31 3.35 15.42
N GLN A 261 0.50 3.88 14.21
CA GLN A 261 1.34 5.05 13.97
C GLN A 261 0.68 6.33 14.50
N ASN A 262 -0.60 6.53 14.19
CA ASN A 262 -1.33 7.73 14.55
C ASN A 262 -1.46 7.93 16.06
N ILE A 263 -1.67 6.86 16.81
CA ILE A 263 -1.83 6.93 18.26
C ILE A 263 -0.54 7.36 18.99
N GLN A 264 0.63 7.10 18.40
CA GLN A 264 1.93 7.48 18.98
C GLN A 264 2.13 9.01 19.03
N PHE A 265 1.47 9.78 18.16
CA PHE A 265 1.53 11.25 18.25
C PHE A 265 0.94 11.81 19.54
N ARG A 266 0.10 11.04 20.25
CA ARG A 266 -0.48 11.43 21.54
C ARG A 266 0.47 11.20 22.71
N GLU A 267 1.57 10.45 22.52
CA GLU A 267 2.53 10.11 23.57
C GLU A 267 3.16 11.36 24.18
N GLU A 268 3.60 12.32 23.36
CA GLU A 268 4.26 13.55 23.83
C GLU A 268 3.34 14.42 24.69
N GLU A 269 2.07 14.55 24.30
CA GLU A 269 1.07 15.28 25.10
C GLU A 269 0.83 14.60 26.45
N LEU A 270 0.70 13.26 26.45
CA LEU A 270 0.49 12.48 27.68
C LEU A 270 1.71 12.55 28.60
N ASP A 271 2.92 12.48 28.07
CA ASP A 271 4.16 12.62 28.85
C ASP A 271 4.26 13.98 29.54
N GLU A 272 3.90 15.07 28.84
CA GLU A 272 3.91 16.41 29.43
C GLU A 272 2.82 16.56 30.50
N LYS A 273 1.62 16.02 30.27
CA LYS A 273 0.55 16.04 31.27
C LYS A 273 0.91 15.22 32.50
N LEU A 274 1.54 14.07 32.32
CA LEU A 274 2.04 13.22 33.41
C LEU A 274 3.04 13.98 34.30
N ARG A 275 3.89 14.83 33.72
CA ARG A 275 4.87 15.66 34.45
C ARG A 275 4.27 16.88 35.15
N THR A 276 3.19 17.44 34.62
CA THR A 276 2.67 18.75 35.06
C THR A 276 1.43 18.66 35.94
N SER A 277 0.43 17.89 35.53
CA SER A 277 -0.92 17.90 36.11
C SER A 277 -1.45 16.51 36.47
N GLY A 278 -0.74 15.45 36.10
CA GLY A 278 -1.17 14.06 36.24
C GLY A 278 -2.11 13.64 35.11
N LEU A 279 -2.29 12.33 34.97
CA LEU A 279 -3.17 11.74 33.96
C LEU A 279 -4.51 11.31 34.58
N THR A 280 -5.59 11.45 33.81
CA THR A 280 -6.87 10.83 34.14
C THR A 280 -6.79 9.30 33.98
N PRO A 281 -7.70 8.52 34.58
CA PRO A 281 -7.68 7.05 34.44
C PRO A 281 -7.69 6.57 32.99
N ASP A 282 -8.46 7.22 32.11
CA ASP A 282 -8.52 6.87 30.69
C ASP A 282 -7.20 7.20 29.97
N GLU A 283 -6.55 8.29 30.33
CA GLU A 283 -5.23 8.68 29.80
C GLU A 283 -4.12 7.75 30.28
N ILE A 284 -4.20 7.25 31.53
CA ILE A 284 -3.27 6.24 32.03
C ILE A 284 -3.38 4.96 31.20
N HIS A 285 -4.61 4.46 30.99
CA HIS A 285 -4.82 3.25 30.18
C HIS A 285 -4.36 3.45 28.73
N LEU A 286 -4.64 4.61 28.14
CA LEU A 286 -4.17 4.93 26.80
C LEU A 286 -2.64 4.98 26.72
N PHE A 287 -1.98 5.55 27.73
CA PHE A 287 -0.53 5.62 27.80
C PHE A 287 0.10 4.22 27.90
N GLU A 288 -0.50 3.33 28.70
CA GLU A 288 -0.11 1.90 28.77
C GLU A 288 -0.31 1.18 27.43
N ASP A 289 -1.41 1.46 26.72
CA ASP A 289 -1.69 0.91 25.39
C ASP A 289 -0.66 1.37 24.36
N ILE A 290 -0.35 2.67 24.32
CA ILE A 290 0.69 3.25 23.44
C ILE A 290 2.04 2.61 23.72
N THR A 291 2.40 2.47 25.00
CA THR A 291 3.66 1.84 25.42
C THR A 291 3.75 0.41 24.92
N SER A 292 2.70 -0.39 25.14
CA SER A 292 2.63 -1.80 24.71
C SER A 292 2.72 -1.95 23.19
N ILE A 293 2.04 -1.07 22.44
CA ILE A 293 2.08 -1.04 20.97
C ILE A 293 3.49 -0.69 20.48
N LYS A 294 4.10 0.34 21.05
CA LYS A 294 5.46 0.80 20.67
C LYS A 294 6.51 -0.28 20.94
N GLU A 295 6.44 -0.94 22.09
CA GLU A 295 7.30 -2.08 22.40
C GLU A 295 7.14 -3.22 21.38
N PHE A 296 5.91 -3.55 21.00
CA PHE A 296 5.64 -4.57 19.99
C PHE A 296 6.25 -4.21 18.63
N LEU A 297 6.02 -2.99 18.14
CA LEU A 297 6.55 -2.54 16.84
C LEU A 297 8.08 -2.54 16.82
N ASN A 298 8.71 -2.09 17.92
CA ASN A 298 10.17 -2.09 18.06
C ASN A 298 10.76 -3.50 18.16
N ARG A 299 10.01 -4.44 18.75
CA ARG A 299 10.43 -5.84 18.86
C ARG A 299 10.33 -6.59 17.54
N TRP A 300 9.37 -6.23 16.69
CA TRP A 300 9.07 -6.92 15.43
C TRP A 300 9.17 -5.99 14.21
N PRO A 301 10.33 -5.36 13.95
CA PRO A 301 10.47 -4.39 12.87
C PRO A 301 10.41 -5.02 11.47
N THR A 302 10.64 -6.33 11.35
CA THR A 302 10.60 -7.07 10.08
C THR A 302 9.18 -7.50 9.67
N GLN A 303 8.15 -6.98 10.34
CA GLN A 303 6.73 -7.24 10.05
C GLN A 303 6.33 -8.74 10.09
N LEU A 304 7.04 -9.53 10.87
CA LEU A 304 6.72 -10.93 11.13
C LEU A 304 6.97 -11.21 12.61
N THR A 305 6.15 -12.06 13.21
CA THR A 305 6.28 -12.52 14.60
C THR A 305 6.33 -14.04 14.62
N ASP A 306 6.96 -14.63 15.65
CA ASP A 306 6.95 -16.09 15.81
C ASP A 306 5.51 -16.63 15.89
N TYR A 307 4.68 -15.96 16.69
CA TYR A 307 3.27 -16.30 16.83
C TYR A 307 2.51 -16.20 15.51
N GLY A 308 2.71 -15.11 14.76
CA GLY A 308 2.07 -14.93 13.46
C GLY A 308 2.52 -15.97 12.45
N LEU A 309 3.81 -16.33 12.43
CA LEU A 309 4.32 -17.40 11.58
C LEU A 309 3.63 -18.75 11.90
N ASP A 310 3.46 -19.08 13.18
CA ASP A 310 2.76 -20.30 13.59
C ASP A 310 1.27 -20.28 13.24
N VAL A 311 0.62 -19.11 13.37
CA VAL A 311 -0.77 -18.92 12.93
C VAL A 311 -0.89 -19.17 11.42
N LEU A 312 0.01 -18.63 10.61
CA LEU A 312 0.00 -18.84 9.15
C LEU A 312 0.23 -20.31 8.78
N LYS A 313 1.16 -20.99 9.46
CA LYS A 313 1.39 -22.44 9.28
C LYS A 313 0.14 -23.26 9.58
N GLN A 314 -0.65 -22.87 10.57
CA GLN A 314 -1.90 -23.58 10.91
C GLN A 314 -3.05 -23.23 9.95
N TYR A 315 -3.11 -21.98 9.51
CA TYR A 315 -4.20 -21.46 8.68
C TYR A 315 -4.15 -21.97 7.23
N LEU A 316 -2.97 -21.90 6.60
CA LEU A 316 -2.81 -22.29 5.19
C LEU A 316 -3.03 -23.79 5.00
N GLN A 317 -3.69 -24.17 3.91
CA GLN A 317 -3.88 -25.57 3.58
C GLN A 317 -2.59 -26.17 2.98
N PRO A 318 -2.23 -27.42 3.29
CA PRO A 318 -1.16 -28.13 2.57
C PRO A 318 -1.36 -28.04 1.05
N GLY A 319 -0.32 -27.67 0.31
CA GLY A 319 -0.36 -27.50 -1.16
C GLY A 319 -0.99 -26.19 -1.64
N SER A 320 -1.42 -25.30 -0.73
CA SER A 320 -1.99 -24.01 -1.12
C SER A 320 -0.93 -22.97 -1.42
N ILE A 321 -1.27 -22.04 -2.32
CA ILE A 321 -0.50 -20.85 -2.66
C ILE A 321 -1.19 -19.63 -2.04
N ALA A 322 -0.39 -18.72 -1.49
CA ALA A 322 -0.82 -17.42 -1.00
C ALA A 322 0.19 -16.34 -1.41
N ILE A 323 -0.17 -15.09 -1.19
CA ILE A 323 0.75 -13.95 -1.31
C ILE A 323 1.01 -13.42 0.09
N PHE A 324 2.28 -13.29 0.42
CA PHE A 324 2.74 -12.99 1.77
C PHE A 324 3.43 -11.63 1.78
N PHE A 325 2.90 -10.72 2.60
CA PHE A 325 3.46 -9.40 2.85
C PHE A 325 4.36 -9.42 4.08
N ARG A 326 5.59 -8.95 3.91
CA ARG A 326 6.58 -8.80 4.98
C ARG A 326 7.63 -7.78 4.57
N ASN A 327 7.98 -6.88 5.48
CA ASN A 327 9.02 -5.87 5.30
C ASN A 327 8.84 -5.07 4.01
N ASP A 328 7.61 -4.61 3.78
CA ASP A 328 7.19 -3.85 2.59
C ASP A 328 7.38 -4.59 1.25
N HIS A 329 7.51 -5.91 1.31
CA HIS A 329 7.68 -6.81 0.16
C HIS A 329 6.57 -7.87 0.13
N PHE A 330 6.19 -8.28 -1.06
CA PHE A 330 5.20 -9.31 -1.39
C PHE A 330 5.89 -10.52 -2.05
N SER A 331 5.73 -11.68 -1.43
CA SER A 331 6.27 -12.94 -1.96
C SER A 331 5.15 -13.91 -2.27
N THR A 332 5.32 -14.76 -3.28
CA THR A 332 4.45 -15.91 -3.49
C THR A 332 4.86 -16.98 -2.49
N LEU A 333 3.94 -17.43 -1.66
CA LEU A 333 4.16 -18.43 -0.62
C LEU A 333 3.47 -19.74 -1.00
N TYR A 334 4.15 -20.86 -0.78
CA TYR A 334 3.62 -22.21 -0.92
C TYR A 334 3.73 -22.95 0.42
N LYS A 335 2.68 -23.65 0.83
CA LYS A 335 2.76 -24.56 1.98
C LYS A 335 3.09 -25.97 1.50
N GLU A 336 4.31 -26.41 1.73
CA GLU A 336 4.77 -27.74 1.31
C GLU A 336 3.97 -28.84 2.04
N PRO A 337 3.29 -29.75 1.31
CA PRO A 337 2.32 -30.66 1.91
C PRO A 337 2.89 -31.70 2.89
N LYS A 338 4.10 -32.21 2.65
CA LYS A 338 4.66 -33.33 3.42
C LYS A 338 5.20 -32.90 4.78
N THR A 339 5.89 -31.76 4.80
CA THR A 339 6.57 -31.20 5.97
C THR A 339 5.75 -30.09 6.64
N GLY A 340 4.81 -29.49 5.92
CA GLY A 340 4.06 -28.32 6.39
C GLY A 340 4.88 -27.03 6.41
N ARG A 341 6.09 -27.02 5.84
CA ARG A 341 6.95 -25.83 5.77
C ARG A 341 6.34 -24.79 4.85
N LEU A 342 6.50 -23.52 5.22
CA LEU A 342 6.16 -22.40 4.36
C LEU A 342 7.38 -22.07 3.50
N MET A 343 7.16 -21.99 2.19
CA MET A 343 8.20 -21.81 1.18
C MET A 343 7.90 -20.55 0.38
N ALA A 344 8.79 -19.56 0.43
CA ALA A 344 8.70 -18.37 -0.40
C ALA A 344 9.31 -18.67 -1.78
N LEU A 345 8.66 -18.21 -2.85
CA LEU A 345 9.18 -18.35 -4.20
C LEU A 345 10.38 -17.42 -4.40
N VAL A 346 11.49 -17.97 -4.86
CA VAL A 346 12.71 -17.20 -5.15
C VAL A 346 12.54 -16.49 -6.49
N THR A 347 12.34 -15.17 -6.45
CA THR A 347 12.15 -14.33 -7.63
C THR A 347 13.33 -13.42 -7.93
N ASP A 348 14.40 -13.42 -7.13
CA ASP A 348 15.57 -12.56 -7.35
C ASP A 348 16.26 -12.90 -8.69
N ALA A 349 16.49 -11.87 -9.51
CA ALA A 349 17.14 -12.00 -10.80
C ALA A 349 18.56 -12.59 -10.76
N GLY A 350 19.27 -12.49 -9.62
CA GLY A 350 20.56 -13.15 -9.37
C GLY A 350 20.47 -14.68 -9.48
N TYR A 351 19.29 -15.27 -9.24
CA TYR A 351 19.04 -16.70 -9.41
C TYR A 351 18.36 -17.06 -10.73
N SER A 352 18.31 -16.14 -11.70
CA SER A 352 17.67 -16.36 -13.01
C SER A 352 18.22 -17.59 -13.75
N THR A 353 19.53 -17.82 -13.70
CA THR A 353 20.20 -18.96 -14.37
C THR A 353 20.22 -20.25 -13.55
N HIS A 354 19.82 -20.21 -12.28
CA HIS A 354 19.89 -21.34 -11.35
C HIS A 354 18.53 -22.05 -11.29
N GLN A 355 18.34 -23.06 -12.14
CA GLN A 355 17.06 -23.81 -12.22
C GLN A 355 16.75 -24.62 -10.96
N GLU A 356 17.78 -24.95 -10.20
CA GLU A 356 17.74 -25.70 -8.94
C GLU A 356 17.37 -24.82 -7.73
N ILE A 357 17.28 -23.50 -7.90
CA ILE A 357 16.88 -22.58 -6.83
C ILE A 357 15.48 -22.07 -7.14
N VAL A 358 14.49 -22.60 -6.42
CA VAL A 358 13.07 -22.31 -6.65
C VAL A 358 12.42 -21.75 -5.39
N TRP A 359 12.70 -22.36 -4.25
CA TRP A 359 12.04 -22.04 -2.98
C TRP A 359 13.05 -21.61 -1.92
N GLU A 360 12.63 -20.74 -1.02
CA GLU A 360 13.32 -20.38 0.20
C GLU A 360 12.42 -20.71 1.39
N SER A 361 12.91 -21.46 2.37
CA SER A 361 12.09 -21.79 3.55
C SER A 361 11.89 -20.59 4.47
N LEU A 362 10.64 -20.30 4.79
CA LEU A 362 10.26 -19.31 5.80
C LEU A 362 10.18 -19.99 7.18
N VAL A 363 11.34 -20.14 7.82
CA VAL A 363 11.47 -20.79 9.13
C VAL A 363 11.50 -19.82 10.31
N ASP A 364 12.06 -18.62 10.11
CA ASP A 364 12.27 -17.66 11.19
C ASP A 364 12.02 -16.20 10.75
N VAL A 365 11.90 -15.32 11.75
CA VAL A 365 11.54 -13.90 11.62
C VAL A 365 12.68 -12.99 11.13
N ASN A 366 13.91 -13.49 11.14
CA ASN A 366 15.12 -12.76 10.75
C ASN A 366 15.70 -13.25 9.41
N GLY A 367 15.18 -14.35 8.85
CA GLY A 367 15.70 -14.97 7.63
C GLY A 367 17.10 -15.57 7.78
N ARG A 368 17.50 -15.97 9.00
CA ARG A 368 18.88 -16.47 9.25
C ARG A 368 19.03 -17.95 8.92
N ASP A 369 17.98 -18.72 9.18
CA ASP A 369 17.94 -20.17 9.01
C ASP A 369 17.21 -20.56 7.71
N GLY A 370 16.95 -19.59 6.82
CA GLY A 370 16.36 -19.82 5.52
C GLY A 370 17.28 -20.66 4.63
N GLU A 371 16.77 -21.80 4.17
CA GLU A 371 17.46 -22.68 3.22
C GLU A 371 16.84 -22.52 1.83
N LEU A 372 17.66 -22.62 0.78
CA LEU A 372 17.23 -22.64 -0.60
C LEU A 372 16.99 -24.08 -1.06
N PHE A 373 15.89 -24.31 -1.78
CA PHE A 373 15.46 -25.62 -2.25
C PHE A 373 15.19 -25.63 -3.75
N SER A 374 15.34 -26.81 -4.36
CA SER A 374 14.84 -27.09 -5.70
C SER A 374 13.33 -27.21 -5.69
N GLY A 375 12.72 -27.23 -6.88
CA GLY A 375 11.27 -27.21 -6.99
C GLY A 375 10.58 -28.47 -6.44
N ASP A 376 11.33 -29.54 -6.15
CA ASP A 376 10.87 -30.79 -5.54
C ASP A 376 11.21 -30.94 -4.04
N PHE A 377 11.71 -29.87 -3.41
CA PHE A 377 12.05 -29.73 -1.99
C PHE A 377 13.33 -30.48 -1.58
#